data_AF-A0A316UPU2-F1
#
_entry.id   AF-A0A316UPU2-F1
#
_cell.length_a   1.000
_cell.length_b   1.000
_cell.length_c   1.000
_cell.angle_alpha   90.00
_cell.angle_beta   90.00
_cell.angle_gamma   90.00
#
_symmetry.space_group_name_H-M   'P 1'
#
loop_
_entity.id
_entity.type
_entity.pdbx_description
1 polymer ?
#
loop_
_entity_poly.entity_id
_entity_poly.type
_entity_poly.pdbx_seq_one_letter_code
_entity_poly.pdbx_strand_id
1 'polypeptide(L)'
;MFCAISGGPPQVPVISVKSGLVYESRLIRKYIDENGKEPTTGEPLKEDELVEVKASKYHDDEFGARDENFKTKIHYQLEAVDEPREGRGFDQDLLMPARWGEASNSHNV
;
A
#
# COMPACT_ATOMS: atom_id res chain seq x y z
N MET A 1 -0.15 5.01 -7.21
CA MET A 1 -1.43 5.23 -7.91
C MET A 1 -1.92 3.88 -8.40
N PHE A 2 -3.08 3.41 -7.95
CA PHE A 2 -3.61 2.06 -8.23
C PHE A 2 -4.93 2.13 -8.99
N CYS A 3 -5.24 1.10 -9.76
CA CYS A 3 -6.49 0.95 -10.48
C CYS A 3 -7.65 0.70 -9.51
N ALA A 4 -8.74 1.45 -9.63
CA ALA A 4 -9.90 1.32 -8.74
C ALA A 4 -10.76 0.05 -8.98
N ILE A 5 -10.51 -0.70 -10.05
CA ILE A 5 -11.14 -2.02 -10.28
C ILE A 5 -10.25 -3.15 -9.76
N SER A 6 -8.97 -3.19 -10.15
CA SER A 6 -8.09 -4.32 -9.84
C SER A 6 -7.30 -4.17 -8.54
N GLY A 7 -7.21 -2.95 -7.99
CA GLY A 7 -6.34 -2.62 -6.85
C GLY A 7 -4.84 -2.65 -7.15
N GLY A 8 -4.44 -3.02 -8.37
CA GLY A 8 -3.05 -3.11 -8.82
C GLY A 8 -2.58 -1.91 -9.64
N PRO A 9 -1.27 -1.82 -9.94
CA PRO A 9 -0.74 -0.78 -10.82
C PRO A 9 -1.27 -1.00 -12.26
N PRO A 10 -1.93 -0.01 -12.88
CA PRO A 10 -2.41 -0.14 -14.25
C PRO A 10 -1.24 -0.10 -15.24
N GLN A 11 -1.31 -0.94 -16.27
CA GLN A 11 -0.40 -0.95 -17.40
C GLN A 11 -0.69 0.19 -18.36
N VAL A 12 -1.99 0.44 -18.61
CA VAL A 12 -2.48 1.57 -19.40
C VAL A 12 -3.45 2.36 -18.53
N PRO A 13 -2.96 3.33 -17.75
CA PRO A 13 -3.80 4.13 -16.88
C PRO A 13 -4.69 5.06 -17.70
N VAL A 14 -5.99 5.00 -17.41
CA VAL A 14 -6.98 5.95 -17.88
C VAL A 14 -7.69 6.58 -16.69
N ILE A 15 -8.08 7.84 -16.82
CA ILE A 15 -8.79 8.59 -15.79
C ILE A 15 -10.20 8.88 -16.28
N SER A 16 -11.19 8.65 -15.40
CA SER A 16 -12.56 9.12 -15.60
C SER A 16 -12.61 10.63 -15.37
N VAL A 17 -13.08 11.40 -16.35
CA VAL A 17 -13.22 12.86 -16.22
C VAL A 17 -14.25 13.24 -15.14
N LYS A 18 -15.18 12.33 -14.81
CA LYS A 18 -16.24 12.56 -13.81
C LYS A 18 -15.73 12.40 -12.38
N SER A 19 -15.13 11.26 -12.08
CA SER A 19 -14.70 10.94 -10.71
C SER A 19 -13.24 11.29 -10.42
N GLY A 20 -12.41 11.49 -11.46
CA GLY A 20 -10.96 11.62 -11.32
C GLY A 20 -10.25 10.33 -10.92
N LEU A 21 -10.95 9.19 -10.90
CA LEU A 21 -10.37 7.89 -10.53
C LEU A 21 -9.58 7.27 -11.68
N VAL A 22 -8.56 6.50 -11.31
CA VAL A 22 -7.65 5.82 -12.23
C VAL A 22 -8.09 4.38 -12.42
N TYR A 23 -8.11 3.96 -13.67
CA TYR A 23 -8.50 2.63 -14.07
C TYR A 23 -7.49 2.04 -15.05
N GLU A 24 -7.50 0.71 -15.17
CA GLU A 24 -6.87 0.00 -16.28
C GLU A 24 -7.79 0.09 -17.49
N SER A 25 -7.28 0.60 -18.62
CA SER A 25 -8.04 0.84 -19.85
C SER A 25 -8.91 -0.33 -20.27
N ARG A 26 -8.36 -1.56 -20.23
CA ARG A 26 -9.09 -2.78 -20.61
C ARG A 26 -10.27 -3.09 -19.68
N LEU A 27 -10.13 -2.84 -18.39
CA LEU A 27 -11.15 -3.20 -17.40
C LEU A 27 -12.30 -2.21 -17.39
N ILE A 28 -12.00 -0.91 -17.44
CA ILE A 28 -13.07 0.12 -17.40
C ILE A 28 -13.89 0.14 -18.69
N ARG A 29 -13.28 -0.01 -19.86
CA ARG A 29 -14.01 -0.08 -21.14
C ARG A 29 -14.99 -1.24 -21.17
N LYS A 30 -14.53 -2.44 -20.75
CA LYS A 30 -15.41 -3.61 -20.61
C LYS A 30 -16.57 -3.34 -19.66
N TYR A 31 -16.30 -2.70 -18.51
CA TYR A 31 -17.35 -2.40 -17.54
C TYR A 31 -18.38 -1.40 -18.09
N ILE A 32 -17.92 -0.36 -18.80
CA ILE A 32 -18.77 0.63 -19.46
C ILE A 32 -19.62 -0.03 -20.56
N ASP A 33 -19.05 -0.90 -21.37
CA ASP A 33 -19.79 -1.62 -22.42
C ASP A 33 -20.91 -2.50 -21.81
N GLU A 34 -20.64 -3.16 -20.68
CA GLU A 34 -21.61 -4.02 -20.00
C GLU A 34 -22.66 -3.25 -19.17
N ASN A 35 -22.29 -2.13 -18.54
CA ASN A 35 -23.13 -1.47 -17.52
C ASN A 35 -23.53 -0.03 -17.86
N GLY A 36 -22.86 0.61 -18.82
CA GLY A 36 -23.07 2.01 -19.20
C GLY A 36 -22.74 3.04 -18.11
N LYS A 37 -22.03 2.63 -17.06
CA LYS A 37 -21.78 3.42 -15.86
C LYS A 37 -20.41 3.14 -15.27
N GLU A 38 -20.00 3.96 -14.33
CA GLU A 38 -18.75 3.82 -13.59
C GLU A 38 -18.90 2.82 -12.42
N PRO A 39 -17.90 1.97 -12.15
CA PRO A 39 -18.01 0.92 -11.13
C PRO A 39 -18.01 1.44 -9.69
N THR A 40 -17.45 2.62 -9.44
CA THR A 40 -17.28 3.16 -8.07
C THR A 40 -18.43 4.08 -7.66
N THR A 41 -18.80 5.01 -8.54
CA THR A 41 -19.83 6.03 -8.25
C THR A 41 -21.21 5.60 -8.72
N GLY A 42 -21.30 4.69 -9.71
CA GLY A 42 -22.54 4.33 -10.38
C GLY A 42 -23.06 5.39 -11.36
N GLU A 43 -22.30 6.46 -11.61
CA GLU A 43 -22.67 7.49 -12.57
C GLU A 43 -22.54 6.99 -14.01
N PRO A 44 -23.39 7.45 -14.95
CA PRO A 44 -23.26 7.09 -16.35
C PRO A 44 -21.91 7.56 -16.88
N LEU A 45 -21.14 6.68 -17.52
CA LEU A 45 -19.79 6.96 -18.00
C LEU A 45 -19.64 6.40 -19.40
N LYS A 46 -19.04 7.16 -20.32
CA LYS A 46 -18.77 6.74 -21.70
C LYS A 46 -17.27 6.59 -21.96
N GLU A 47 -16.91 5.82 -22.98
CA GLU A 47 -15.49 5.66 -23.34
C GLU A 47 -14.80 6.97 -23.71
N ASP A 48 -15.51 7.90 -24.35
CA ASP A 48 -14.98 9.22 -24.73
C ASP A 48 -14.67 10.12 -23.52
N GLU A 49 -15.22 9.79 -22.35
CA GLU A 49 -14.98 10.49 -21.09
C GLU A 49 -13.79 9.88 -20.32
N LEU A 50 -13.05 8.97 -20.95
CA LEU A 50 -11.80 8.41 -20.44
C LEU A 50 -10.60 9.11 -21.06
N VAL A 51 -9.71 9.62 -20.20
CA VAL A 51 -8.46 10.25 -20.62
C VAL A 51 -7.30 9.33 -20.30
N GLU A 52 -6.57 8.88 -21.32
CA GLU A 52 -5.35 8.10 -21.14
C GLU A 52 -4.21 8.98 -20.61
N VAL A 53 -3.49 8.48 -19.62
CA VAL A 53 -2.37 9.18 -19.00
C VAL A 53 -1.08 8.43 -19.28
N LYS A 54 -0.05 9.17 -19.71
CA LYS A 54 1.30 8.61 -19.85
C LYS A 54 1.89 8.36 -18.47
N ALA A 55 1.84 7.12 -18.00
CA ALA A 55 2.63 6.71 -16.85
C ALA A 55 4.08 6.48 -17.27
N SER A 56 5.02 7.03 -16.50
CA SER A 56 6.42 6.65 -16.61
C SER A 56 6.53 5.19 -16.22
N LYS A 57 6.85 4.33 -17.18
CA LYS A 57 7.13 2.91 -16.91
C LYS A 57 8.39 2.87 -16.06
N TYR A 58 8.30 2.31 -14.85
CA TYR A 58 9.51 1.86 -14.17
C TYR A 58 10.02 0.67 -14.98
N HIS A 59 11.17 0.85 -15.61
CA HIS A 59 11.89 -0.28 -16.14
C HIS A 59 12.49 -1.00 -14.93
N ASP A 60 11.97 -2.19 -14.64
CA ASP A 60 12.62 -3.17 -13.77
C ASP A 60 13.76 -3.86 -14.56
N ASP A 61 14.53 -3.10 -15.35
CA ASP A 61 15.73 -3.64 -15.95
C ASP A 61 16.77 -3.81 -14.86
N GLU A 62 17.28 -5.04 -14.75
CA GLU A 62 18.20 -5.56 -13.74
C GLU A 62 19.49 -4.71 -13.58
N PHE A 63 19.74 -3.75 -14.48
CA PHE A 63 20.85 -2.79 -14.43
C PHE A 63 20.51 -1.42 -13.80
N GLY A 64 19.23 -1.07 -13.58
CA GLY A 64 18.81 0.21 -13.00
C GLY A 64 18.95 0.32 -11.48
N ALA A 65 19.24 -0.80 -10.80
CA ALA A 65 19.40 -0.85 -9.34
C ALA A 65 20.81 -0.50 -8.84
N ARG A 66 21.70 0.05 -9.69
CA ARG A 66 23.06 0.45 -9.29
C ARG A 66 23.20 1.90 -8.84
N ASP A 67 22.16 2.72 -8.99
CA ASP A 67 22.15 4.05 -8.40
C ASP A 67 21.34 4.02 -7.09
N GLU A 68 22.07 3.91 -5.97
CA GLU A 68 21.46 3.91 -4.63
C GLU A 68 20.68 5.22 -4.37
N ASN A 69 21.01 6.32 -5.05
CA ASN A 69 20.25 7.56 -4.94
C ASN A 69 18.88 7.49 -5.63
N PHE A 70 18.70 6.63 -6.64
CA PHE A 70 17.39 6.44 -7.28
C PHE A 70 16.48 5.58 -6.40
N LYS A 71 17.03 4.55 -5.75
CA LYS A 71 16.31 3.70 -4.80
C LYS A 71 15.77 4.50 -3.63
N THR A 72 16.53 5.47 -3.10
CA THR A 72 16.07 6.38 -2.04
C THR A 72 15.05 7.41 -2.52
N LYS A 73 15.06 7.81 -3.80
CA LYS A 73 14.14 8.85 -4.32
C LYS A 73 12.74 8.34 -4.62
N ILE A 74 12.59 7.06 -4.95
CA ILE A 74 11.27 6.40 -5.03
C ILE A 74 10.79 5.83 -3.69
N HIS A 75 11.68 5.76 -2.68
CA HIS A 75 11.34 5.35 -1.32
C HIS A 75 10.79 6.49 -0.45
N TYR A 76 10.05 7.43 -1.04
CA TYR A 76 9.39 8.49 -0.30
C TYR A 76 7.90 8.51 -0.63
N GLN A 77 7.17 7.51 -0.09
CA GLN A 77 5.83 7.70 0.51
C GLN A 77 5.29 6.41 1.19
N LEU A 78 6.09 5.72 2.01
CA LEU A 78 5.56 4.62 2.85
C LEU A 78 6.25 4.54 4.22
N GLU A 79 6.64 5.68 4.77
CA GLU A 79 7.01 5.83 6.18
C GLU A 79 6.27 7.04 6.75
N ALA A 80 5.05 6.82 7.25
CA ALA A 80 4.39 7.67 8.25
C ALA A 80 3.08 7.03 8.75
N VAL A 81 3.12 5.80 9.27
CA VAL A 81 2.19 5.34 10.33
C VAL A 81 2.95 4.38 11.25
N ASP A 82 3.97 4.89 11.93
CA ASP A 82 4.29 4.39 13.26
C ASP A 82 3.80 5.47 14.23
N GLU A 83 2.50 5.43 14.53
CA GLU A 83 2.04 5.99 15.80
C GLU A 83 2.60 5.11 16.91
N PRO A 84 3.30 5.65 17.91
CA PRO A 84 3.65 4.88 19.09
C PRO A 84 2.37 4.59 19.87
N ARG A 85 1.78 3.40 19.68
CA ARG A 85 0.82 2.86 20.65
C ARG A 85 1.58 2.38 21.88
N GLU A 86 1.75 3.32 22.80
CA GLU A 86 1.89 3.02 24.22
C GLU A 86 0.78 2.03 24.62
N GLY A 87 1.13 0.83 25.08
CA GLY A 87 0.19 -0.01 25.81
C GLY A 87 0.30 -1.52 25.64
N ARG A 88 0.89 -2.13 26.67
CA ARG A 88 0.74 -3.51 27.16
C ARG A 88 1.62 -4.57 26.50
N GLY A 89 2.77 -4.78 27.17
CA GLY A 89 3.62 -5.94 27.01
C GLY A 89 2.87 -7.25 27.25
N PHE A 90 3.19 -8.22 26.42
CA PHE A 90 2.75 -9.60 26.55
C PHE A 90 3.97 -10.38 27.07
N ASP A 91 4.09 -10.49 28.39
CA ASP A 91 5.11 -11.30 29.05
C ASP A 91 4.97 -12.76 28.63
N GLN A 92 5.90 -13.26 27.81
CA GLN A 92 5.96 -14.69 27.42
C GLN A 92 6.74 -15.56 28.42
N ASP A 93 7.21 -15.01 29.55
CA ASP A 93 7.97 -15.76 30.57
C ASP A 93 7.10 -16.28 31.74
N LEU A 94 5.77 -16.15 31.68
CA LEU A 94 4.84 -16.69 32.68
C LEU A 94 4.33 -18.09 32.31
N LEU A 95 5.25 -19.04 32.15
CA LEU A 95 4.91 -20.46 32.25
C LEU A 95 6.06 -21.25 32.89
N MET A 96 6.01 -21.38 34.22
CA MET A 96 6.36 -22.54 35.07
C MET A 96 6.77 -22.09 36.49
N PRO A 97 6.59 -22.94 37.53
CA PRO A 97 6.09 -22.51 38.82
C PRO A 97 7.15 -22.12 39.85
N ALA A 98 6.73 -21.21 40.72
CA ALA A 98 7.41 -20.75 41.92
C ALA A 98 7.90 -21.90 42.83
N ARG A 99 9.19 -21.88 43.18
CA ARG A 99 9.68 -22.28 44.51
C ARG A 99 11.12 -21.77 44.71
N TRP A 100 11.43 -21.39 45.95
CA TRP A 100 12.71 -20.91 46.50
C TRP A 100 12.93 -19.40 46.30
N GLY A 101 12.69 -18.52 47.27
CA GLY A 101 12.83 -18.65 48.73
C GLY A 101 14.23 -18.21 49.16
N GLU A 102 14.31 -16.93 49.54
CA GLU A 102 15.31 -16.29 50.42
C GLU A 102 16.78 -16.24 49.93
N ALA A 103 17.14 -15.10 49.34
CA ALA A 103 18.48 -14.54 49.48
C ALA A 103 18.40 -13.35 50.46
N SER A 104 18.65 -13.62 51.74
CA SER A 104 18.94 -12.58 52.72
C SER A 104 20.37 -12.08 52.50
N ASN A 105 20.42 -10.77 52.29
CA ASN A 105 21.58 -9.90 52.25
C ASN A 105 22.38 -9.96 53.56
N SER A 106 23.71 -10.15 53.49
CA SER A 106 24.63 -9.41 54.37
C SER A 106 26.06 -9.37 53.83
N HIS A 107 26.45 -8.16 53.45
CA HIS A 107 27.66 -7.42 53.86
C HIS A 107 29.05 -8.03 53.61
N ASN A 108 29.77 -7.33 52.75
CA ASN A 108 31.23 -7.21 52.76
C ASN A 108 31.65 -6.30 53.95
N VAL A 109 32.14 -6.89 55.04
CA VAL A 109 33.34 -6.56 55.86
C VAL A 109 33.63 -7.77 56.75
#